data_AF-A0A443HME5-F1
#
_entry.id   AF-A0A443HME5-F1
#
_cell.length_a   1.000
_cell.length_b   1.000
_cell.length_c   1.000
_cell.angle_alpha   90.00
_cell.angle_beta   90.00
_cell.angle_gamma   90.00
#
_symmetry.space_group_name_H-M   'P 1'
#
loop_
_entity.id
_entity.type
_entity.pdbx_description
1 polymer ?
#
loop_
_entity_poly.entity_id
_entity_poly.type
_entity_poly.pdbx_seq_one_letter_code
_entity_poly.pdbx_strand_id
1 'polypeptide(L)'
;MSAILRRLQGGNLEVFKFGMYILFPIGWMYYFGTNLEERFSVPGFWPSAEQSHKIPTDKEEIDRELARMRLVDSVKRERRQREREAAEALAQAQAESRE
;
A
#
# COMPACT_ATOMS: atom_id res chain seq x y z
N MET A 1 -43.36 6.94 -34.87
CA MET A 1 -42.48 5.99 -34.16
C MET A 1 -41.77 5.14 -35.22
N SER A 2 -40.43 5.08 -35.21
CA SER A 2 -39.64 4.45 -36.29
C SER A 2 -40.05 2.98 -36.52
N ALA A 3 -40.16 2.55 -37.79
CA ALA A 3 -40.54 1.18 -38.16
C ALA A 3 -39.62 0.10 -37.57
N ILE A 4 -38.37 0.47 -37.26
CA ILE A 4 -37.36 -0.37 -36.62
C ILE A 4 -37.75 -0.70 -35.17
N LEU A 5 -38.25 0.29 -34.43
CA LEU A 5 -38.66 0.13 -33.03
C LEU A 5 -39.88 -0.79 -32.90
N ARG A 6 -40.79 -0.78 -33.88
CA ARG A 6 -41.96 -1.67 -33.90
C ARG A 6 -41.58 -3.14 -34.18
N ARG A 7 -40.45 -3.36 -34.88
CA ARG A 7 -39.92 -4.70 -35.18
C ARG A 7 -39.19 -5.33 -34.00
N LEU A 8 -38.71 -4.50 -33.07
CA LEU A 8 -38.00 -4.88 -31.84
C LEU A 8 -38.94 -5.05 -30.64
N GLN A 9 -40.24 -5.27 -30.84
CA GLN A 9 -41.21 -5.55 -29.77
C GLN A 9 -41.54 -7.05 -29.70
N GLY A 10 -41.97 -7.52 -28.52
CA GLY A 10 -42.28 -8.94 -28.27
C GLY A 10 -41.02 -9.83 -28.29
N GLY A 11 -41.15 -11.07 -28.75
CA GLY A 11 -40.05 -12.04 -28.74
C GLY A 11 -38.78 -11.59 -29.49
N ASN A 12 -38.89 -10.70 -30.48
CA ASN A 12 -37.73 -10.12 -31.17
C ASN A 12 -36.84 -9.28 -30.23
N LEU A 13 -37.43 -8.68 -29.18
CA LEU A 13 -36.68 -7.96 -28.15
C LEU A 13 -35.85 -8.92 -27.30
N GLU A 14 -36.40 -10.11 -26.99
CA GLU A 14 -35.72 -11.12 -26.20
C GLU A 14 -34.55 -11.72 -26.97
N VAL A 15 -34.70 -11.97 -28.27
CA VAL A 15 -33.60 -12.40 -29.16
C VAL A 15 -32.50 -11.35 -29.24
N PHE A 16 -32.85 -10.05 -29.34
CA PHE A 16 -31.87 -8.97 -29.32
C PHE A 16 -31.11 -8.91 -27.98
N LYS A 17 -31.82 -9.00 -26.85
CA LYS A 17 -31.21 -9.03 -25.51
C LYS A 17 -30.27 -10.22 -25.36
N PHE A 18 -30.70 -11.40 -25.81
CA PHE A 18 -29.88 -12.62 -25.79
C PHE A 18 -28.61 -12.45 -26.63
N GLY A 19 -28.73 -11.93 -27.85
CA GLY A 19 -27.59 -11.63 -28.70
C GLY A 19 -26.62 -10.66 -28.04
N MET A 20 -27.14 -9.59 -27.42
CA MET A 20 -26.33 -8.62 -26.67
C MET A 20 -25.61 -9.27 -25.48
N TYR A 21 -26.27 -10.14 -24.71
CA TYR A 21 -25.64 -10.82 -23.58
C TYR A 21 -24.55 -11.82 -23.97
N ILE A 22 -24.54 -12.32 -25.20
CA ILE A 22 -23.46 -13.15 -25.74
C ILE A 22 -22.35 -12.27 -26.33
N LEU A 23 -22.72 -11.29 -27.15
CA LEU A 23 -21.76 -10.40 -27.82
C LEU A 23 -20.99 -9.52 -26.84
N PHE A 24 -21.63 -9.04 -25.78
CA PHE A 24 -21.00 -8.17 -24.78
C PHE A 24 -19.79 -8.82 -24.10
N PRO A 25 -19.90 -9.99 -23.44
CA PRO A 25 -18.75 -10.63 -22.78
C PRO A 25 -17.71 -11.11 -23.79
N ILE A 26 -18.12 -11.62 -24.97
CA ILE A 26 -17.17 -12.08 -25.99
C ILE A 26 -16.38 -10.90 -26.56
N GLY A 27 -17.05 -9.80 -26.91
CA GLY A 27 -16.39 -8.60 -27.40
C GLY A 27 -15.49 -7.95 -26.36
N TRP A 28 -15.93 -7.93 -25.10
CA TRP A 28 -15.11 -7.45 -23.99
C TRP A 28 -13.86 -8.30 -23.79
N MET A 29 -14.00 -9.63 -23.84
CA MET A 29 -12.86 -10.54 -23.78
C MET A 29 -11.95 -10.46 -25.00
N TYR A 30 -12.48 -10.21 -26.20
CA TYR A 30 -11.66 -10.01 -27.39
C TYR A 30 -10.84 -8.71 -27.30
N TYR A 31 -11.45 -7.63 -26.79
CA TYR A 31 -10.78 -6.34 -26.67
C TYR A 31 -9.77 -6.29 -25.51
N PHE A 32 -10.14 -6.82 -24.34
CA PHE A 32 -9.31 -6.76 -23.13
C PHE A 32 -8.56 -8.05 -22.81
N GLY A 33 -9.02 -9.22 -23.24
CA GLY A 33 -8.58 -10.52 -22.70
C GLY A 33 -7.14 -10.94 -23.03
N THR A 34 -6.47 -10.30 -23.97
CA THR A 34 -5.10 -10.67 -24.39
C THR A 34 -4.04 -9.60 -24.12
N ASN A 35 -4.43 -8.40 -23.68
CA ASN A 35 -3.54 -7.23 -23.58
C ASN A 35 -3.73 -6.45 -22.26
N LEU A 36 -4.16 -7.14 -21.20
CA LEU A 36 -4.33 -6.53 -19.87
C LEU A 36 -3.02 -5.97 -19.32
N GLU A 37 -1.94 -6.74 -19.43
CA GLU A 37 -0.63 -6.39 -18.87
C GLU A 37 -0.10 -5.06 -19.44
N GLU A 38 -0.11 -4.90 -20.76
CA GLU A 38 0.37 -3.67 -21.41
C GLU A 38 -0.53 -2.46 -21.09
N ARG A 39 -1.85 -2.66 -20.99
CA ARG A 39 -2.82 -1.57 -20.76
C ARG A 39 -2.92 -1.13 -19.31
N PHE A 40 -2.68 -2.04 -18.38
CA PHE A 40 -2.86 -1.80 -16.94
C PHE A 40 -1.55 -1.84 -16.15
N SER A 41 -0.41 -2.13 -16.78
CA SER A 41 0.89 -1.96 -16.11
C SER A 41 1.14 -0.49 -15.81
N VAL A 42 1.58 -0.23 -14.59
CA VAL A 42 1.98 1.11 -14.15
C VAL A 42 3.50 1.19 -14.25
N PRO A 43 4.06 2.04 -15.12
CA PRO A 43 5.51 2.24 -15.19
C PRO A 43 6.04 2.70 -13.84
N GLY A 44 7.07 2.01 -13.32
CA GLY A 44 7.66 2.36 -12.03
C GLY A 44 6.77 2.06 -10.82
N PHE A 45 5.83 1.10 -10.94
CA PHE A 45 5.03 0.64 -9.80
C PHE A 45 5.88 0.23 -8.59
N TRP A 46 7.01 -0.44 -8.85
CA TRP A 46 7.96 -0.83 -7.82
C TRP A 46 9.05 0.24 -7.66
N PRO A 47 9.45 0.56 -6.41
CA PRO A 47 10.61 1.42 -6.15
C PRO A 47 11.84 0.87 -6.87
N SER A 48 12.66 1.75 -7.43
CA SER A 48 13.90 1.33 -8.07
C SER A 48 14.88 0.75 -7.04
N ALA A 49 15.87 -0.02 -7.50
CA ALA A 49 16.94 -0.54 -6.65
C ALA A 49 17.75 0.58 -5.96
N GLU A 50 17.75 1.80 -6.52
CA GLU A 50 18.36 2.99 -5.91
C GLU A 50 17.52 3.58 -4.78
N GLN A 51 16.19 3.48 -4.88
CA GLN A 51 15.25 3.91 -3.85
C GLN A 51 15.09 2.87 -2.74
N SER A 52 15.57 1.65 -2.97
CA SER A 52 15.54 0.57 -1.99
C SER A 52 16.68 0.72 -0.98
N HIS A 53 16.42 0.37 0.27
CA HIS A 53 17.46 0.33 1.29
C HIS A 53 18.54 -0.69 0.88
N LYS A 54 19.76 -0.19 0.65
CA LYS A 54 20.92 -1.03 0.37
C LYS A 54 21.48 -1.53 1.70
N ILE A 55 21.55 -2.85 1.84
CA ILE A 55 22.18 -3.48 2.99
C ILE A 55 23.69 -3.34 2.82
N PRO A 56 24.43 -2.89 3.85
CA PRO A 56 25.89 -2.89 3.84
C PRO A 56 26.44 -4.27 3.49
N THR A 57 27.27 -4.36 2.46
CA THR A 57 27.87 -5.63 2.02
C THR A 57 29.34 -5.73 2.37
N ASP A 58 30.00 -4.60 2.61
CA ASP A 58 31.39 -4.53 3.03
C ASP A 58 31.52 -4.58 4.56
N LYS A 59 32.58 -5.23 5.05
CA LYS A 59 32.83 -5.39 6.49
C LYS A 59 32.99 -4.03 7.19
N GLU A 60 33.70 -3.08 6.59
CA GLU A 60 33.91 -1.75 7.18
C GLU A 60 32.61 -0.95 7.25
N GLU A 61 31.73 -1.11 6.26
CA GLU A 61 30.41 -0.50 6.23
C GLU A 61 29.50 -1.08 7.32
N ILE A 62 29.53 -2.41 7.49
CA ILE A 62 28.81 -3.12 8.56
C ILE A 62 29.28 -2.64 9.94
N ASP A 63 30.59 -2.56 10.18
CA ASP A 63 31.14 -2.16 11.47
C ASP A 63 30.76 -0.71 11.82
N ARG A 64 30.76 0.20 10.84
CA ARG A 64 30.31 1.59 11.01
C ARG A 64 28.81 1.68 11.35
N GLU A 65 27.98 0.94 10.62
CA GLU A 65 26.54 0.94 10.85
C GLU A 65 26.18 0.31 12.22
N LEU A 66 26.87 -0.74 12.62
CA LEU A 66 26.75 -1.32 13.97
C LEU A 66 27.18 -0.35 15.07
N ALA A 67 28.27 0.40 14.88
CA ALA A 67 28.70 1.42 15.83
C ALA A 67 27.65 2.53 15.95
N ARG A 68 27.06 2.98 14.82
CA ARG A 68 25.96 3.94 14.80
C ARG A 68 24.75 3.42 15.58
N MET A 69 24.35 2.16 15.35
CA MET A 69 23.21 1.54 16.06
C MET A 69 23.46 1.48 17.57
N ARG A 70 24.65 1.08 18.01
CA ARG A 70 25.02 1.02 19.44
C ARG A 70 24.93 2.38 20.12
N LEU A 71 25.38 3.43 19.44
CA LEU A 71 25.32 4.81 19.96
C LEU A 71 23.87 5.32 20.04
N VAL A 72 23.03 5.04 19.04
CA VAL A 72 21.61 5.39 19.08
C VAL A 72 20.92 4.67 20.25
N ASP A 73 21.25 3.40 20.47
CA ASP A 73 20.68 2.62 21.56
C ASP A 73 21.12 3.10 22.93
N SER A 74 22.38 3.48 23.12
CA SER A 74 22.85 4.04 24.40
C SER A 74 22.13 5.35 24.73
N VAL A 75 22.01 6.26 23.76
CA VAL A 75 21.30 7.54 23.94
C VAL A 75 19.83 7.31 24.27
N LYS A 76 19.15 6.38 23.58
CA LYS A 76 17.76 6.02 23.90
C LYS A 76 17.61 5.43 25.30
N ARG A 77 18.57 4.61 25.75
CA ARG A 77 18.57 4.04 27.11
C ARG A 77 18.72 5.13 28.16
N GLU A 78 19.71 6.01 28.00
CA GLU A 78 19.93 7.14 28.92
C GLU A 78 18.71 8.05 29.00
N ARG A 79 18.11 8.39 27.86
CA ARG A 79 16.90 9.21 27.82
C ARG A 79 15.75 8.55 28.60
N ARG A 80 15.49 7.26 28.38
CA ARG A 80 14.44 6.53 29.11
C ARG A 80 14.72 6.48 30.60
N GLN A 81 15.99 6.39 31.00
CA GLN A 81 16.36 6.37 32.41
C GLN A 81 16.12 7.73 33.07
N ARG A 82 16.54 8.83 32.45
CA ARG A 82 16.26 10.19 32.94
C ARG A 82 14.77 10.49 33.03
N GLU A 83 13.99 10.05 32.05
CA GLU A 83 12.53 10.22 32.05
C GLU A 83 11.88 9.46 33.22
N ARG A 84 12.38 8.28 33.58
CA ARG A 84 11.93 7.52 34.76
C ARG A 84 12.30 8.20 36.06
N GLU A 85 13.56 8.60 36.21
CA GLU A 85 14.04 9.31 37.41
C GLU A 85 13.27 10.63 37.63
N ALA A 86 12.99 11.39 36.56
CA ALA A 86 12.18 12.60 36.64
C ALA A 86 10.72 12.31 37.04
N ALA A 87 10.12 11.24 36.49
CA ALA A 87 8.76 10.83 36.85
C ALA A 87 8.67 10.36 38.31
N GLU A 88 9.67 9.63 38.81
CA GLU A 88 9.76 9.19 40.20
C GLU A 88 9.92 10.39 41.16
N ALA A 89 10.79 11.35 40.83
CA ALA A 89 10.97 12.57 41.63
C ALA A 89 9.68 13.43 41.67
N LEU A 90 8.98 13.56 40.54
CA LEU A 90 7.68 14.24 40.49
C LEU A 90 6.62 13.53 41.35
N ALA A 91 6.59 12.20 41.31
CA ALA A 91 5.66 11.41 42.12
C ALA A 91 5.94 11.53 43.62
N GLN A 92 7.21 11.55 44.03
CA GLN A 92 7.62 11.77 45.43
C GLN A 92 7.25 13.16 45.93
N ALA A 93 7.55 14.22 45.15
CA ALA A 93 7.18 15.59 45.51
C ALA A 93 5.65 15.80 45.62
N GLN A 94 4.87 15.08 44.80
CA GLN A 94 3.40 15.08 44.90
C GLN A 94 2.87 14.29 46.09
N ALA A 95 3.59 13.29 46.58
CA ALA A 95 3.22 12.55 47.79
C ALA A 95 3.52 13.36 49.06
N GLU A 96 4.71 13.99 49.14
CA GLU A 96 5.12 14.82 50.28
C GLU A 96 4.29 16.10 50.44
N SER A 97 3.72 16.63 49.36
CA SER A 97 2.82 17.80 49.41
C SER A 97 1.36 17.46 49.73
N ARG A 98 1.01 16.17 49.80
CA ARG A 98 -0.34 15.69 50.13
C ARG A 98 -0.47 15.22 51.58
N GLU A 99 0.63 15.06 52.31
CA GLU A 99 0.66 14.89 53.77
C GLU A 99 0.76 16.23 54.50
#